data_AF-A0A2V6AWC7-F1
#
_entry.id   AF-A0A2V6AWC7-F1
#
_cell.length_a   1.000
_cell.length_b   1.000
_cell.length_c   1.000
_cell.angle_alpha   90.00
_cell.angle_beta   90.00
_cell.angle_gamma   90.00
#
_symmetry.space_group_name_H-M   'P 1'
#
loop_
_entity.id
_entity.type
_entity.pdbx_description
1 polymer ?
#
loop_
_entity_poly.entity_id
_entity_poly.type
_entity_poly.pdbx_seq_one_letter_code
_entity_poly.pdbx_strand_id
1 'polypeptide(L)'
;MRTNRSKRYRAAAQQLDRTKSYSLADSVVTLKKFPPTKFDQTVTLSFRLGVDPKQSDQMVRGTCPLPHGSGKQVRVLVFAEGEAARAAKEAGAEFVGMKDLIQKCQEGFQDFDVAIATPAAMSEVRKLGKVLGPRGLMPNRRTGTVTDDTAKAVQEVKAGRVEFKLDKNGN
;
A
#
# COMPACT_ATOMS: atom_id res chain seq x y z
N MET A 1 -19.90 -24.43 15.05
CA MET A 1 -19.00 -23.37 15.56
C MET A 1 -19.86 -22.21 16.08
N ARG A 2 -20.02 -22.09 17.40
CA ARG A 2 -20.96 -21.14 18.03
C ARG A 2 -20.39 -19.72 17.91
N THR A 3 -20.74 -19.02 16.84
CA THR A 3 -20.22 -17.68 16.51
C THR A 3 -20.94 -16.62 17.35
N ASN A 4 -20.59 -16.51 18.63
CA ASN A 4 -21.01 -15.39 19.45
C ASN A 4 -20.30 -14.11 18.98
N ARG A 5 -20.88 -13.46 17.97
CA ARG A 5 -20.43 -12.15 17.46
C ARG A 5 -20.60 -11.07 18.52
N SER A 6 -19.74 -10.05 18.51
CA SER A 6 -19.80 -8.94 19.46
C SER A 6 -21.11 -8.15 19.35
N LYS A 7 -21.53 -7.49 20.44
CA LYS A 7 -22.75 -6.66 20.46
C LYS A 7 -22.74 -5.60 19.34
N ARG A 8 -21.58 -4.97 19.12
CA ARG A 8 -21.38 -3.98 18.04
C ARG A 8 -21.55 -4.59 16.65
N TYR A 9 -21.02 -5.79 16.41
CA TYR A 9 -21.18 -6.48 15.12
C TYR A 9 -22.65 -6.78 14.84
N ARG A 10 -23.40 -7.26 15.85
CA ARG A 10 -24.83 -7.55 15.69
C ARG A 10 -25.64 -6.29 15.36
N ALA A 11 -25.35 -5.18 16.04
CA ALA A 11 -26.01 -3.89 15.78
C ALA A 11 -25.74 -3.39 14.35
N ALA A 12 -24.51 -3.50 13.85
CA ALA A 12 -24.19 -3.13 12.47
C ALA A 12 -24.85 -4.08 11.44
N ALA A 13 -24.83 -5.39 11.70
CA ALA A 13 -25.43 -6.38 10.82
C ALA A 13 -26.96 -6.25 10.70
N GLN A 14 -27.64 -5.75 11.73
CA GLN A 14 -29.08 -5.46 11.68
C GLN A 14 -29.42 -4.26 10.77
N GLN A 15 -28.49 -3.34 10.57
CA GLN A 15 -28.67 -2.18 9.70
C GLN A 15 -28.41 -2.50 8.22
N LEU A 16 -27.92 -3.71 7.91
CA LEU A 16 -27.56 -4.13 6.57
C LEU A 16 -28.41 -5.32 6.12
N ASP A 17 -29.19 -5.13 5.07
CA ASP A 17 -29.77 -6.25 4.34
C ASP A 17 -28.71 -6.90 3.45
N ARG A 18 -28.40 -8.18 3.69
CA ARG A 18 -27.36 -8.93 2.96
C ARG A 18 -27.81 -9.42 1.59
N THR A 19 -29.11 -9.38 1.31
CA THR A 19 -29.70 -9.85 0.04
C THR A 19 -29.80 -8.71 -0.99
N LYS A 20 -29.77 -7.47 -0.52
CA LYS A 20 -29.83 -6.28 -1.36
C LYS A 20 -28.45 -5.92 -1.91
N SER A 21 -28.38 -5.59 -3.19
CA SER A 21 -27.23 -4.91 -3.79
C SER A 21 -27.32 -3.42 -3.55
N TYR A 22 -26.24 -2.82 -3.03
CA TYR A 22 -26.16 -1.38 -2.79
C TYR A 22 -25.30 -0.73 -3.86
N SER A 23 -25.68 0.48 -4.27
CA SER A 23 -24.79 1.34 -5.04
C SER A 23 -23.61 1.80 -4.18
N LEU A 24 -22.54 2.30 -4.81
CA LEU A 24 -21.38 2.83 -4.06
C LEU A 24 -21.80 4.00 -3.14
N ALA A 25 -22.68 4.89 -3.63
CA ALA A 25 -23.17 6.02 -2.85
C ALA A 25 -23.98 5.55 -1.62
N ASP A 26 -24.90 4.60 -1.81
CA ASP A 26 -25.71 4.06 -0.71
C ASP A 26 -24.86 3.30 0.30
N SER A 27 -23.82 2.61 -0.18
CA SER A 27 -22.87 1.89 0.66
C SER A 27 -22.12 2.85 1.58
N VAL A 28 -21.66 3.99 1.06
CA VAL A 28 -20.98 5.02 1.88
C VAL A 28 -21.92 5.62 2.92
N VAL A 29 -23.17 5.92 2.56
CA VAL A 29 -24.17 6.43 3.51
C VAL A 29 -24.48 5.41 4.60
N THR A 30 -24.58 4.14 4.24
CA THR A 30 -24.84 3.04 5.18
C THR A 30 -23.67 2.84 6.14
N LEU A 31 -22.43 2.86 5.64
CA LEU A 31 -21.23 2.74 6.46
C LEU A 31 -21.14 3.82 7.55
N LYS A 32 -21.53 5.06 7.22
CA LYS A 32 -21.54 6.18 8.19
C LYS A 32 -22.56 6.02 9.33
N LYS A 33 -23.58 5.16 9.18
CA LYS A 33 -24.60 4.89 10.21
C LYS A 33 -24.15 3.83 11.23
N PHE A 34 -23.08 3.09 10.92
CA PHE A 34 -22.58 2.07 11.83
C PHE A 34 -22.06 2.68 13.14
N PRO A 35 -22.06 1.92 14.24
CA PRO A 35 -21.64 2.42 15.54
C PRO A 35 -20.22 3.01 15.48
N PRO A 36 -20.01 4.24 16.00
CA PRO A 36 -18.74 4.94 15.86
C PRO A 36 -17.60 4.22 16.59
N THR A 37 -16.38 4.39 16.05
CA THR A 37 -15.13 3.94 16.68
C THR A 37 -14.34 5.12 17.22
N LYS A 38 -13.41 4.86 18.14
CA LYS A 38 -12.53 5.88 18.73
C LYS A 38 -11.33 6.26 17.84
N PHE A 39 -11.17 5.61 16.70
CA PHE A 39 -10.06 5.78 15.78
C PHE A 39 -10.58 6.04 14.37
N ASP A 40 -9.72 6.61 13.53
CA ASP A 40 -10.03 6.91 12.14
C ASP A 40 -10.16 5.62 11.30
N GLN A 41 -11.31 5.46 10.65
CA GLN A 41 -11.68 4.22 9.99
C GLN A 41 -11.10 4.18 8.57
N THR A 42 -10.51 3.04 8.19
CA THR A 42 -10.14 2.79 6.79
C THR A 42 -11.25 1.98 6.11
N VAL A 43 -11.76 2.48 4.99
CA VAL A 43 -12.67 1.71 4.12
C VAL A 43 -11.83 0.89 3.16
N THR A 44 -12.05 -0.43 3.14
CA THR A 44 -11.39 -1.36 2.22
C THR A 44 -12.40 -1.93 1.23
N LEU A 45 -12.03 -1.99 -0.05
CA LEU A 45 -12.82 -2.66 -1.08
C LEU A 45 -12.26 -4.07 -1.28
N SER A 46 -13.14 -5.05 -1.34
CA SER A 46 -12.79 -6.45 -1.63
C SER A 46 -13.57 -6.91 -2.84
N PHE A 47 -12.85 -7.44 -3.83
CA PHE A 47 -13.42 -7.93 -5.07
C PHE A 47 -13.18 -9.42 -5.13
N ARG A 48 -14.23 -10.21 -5.38
CA ARG A 48 -14.05 -11.63 -5.66
C ARG A 48 -13.89 -11.78 -7.17
N LEU A 49 -12.73 -12.27 -7.58
CA LEU A 49 -12.40 -12.48 -8.98
C LEU A 49 -12.65 -13.95 -9.36
N GLY A 50 -13.04 -14.18 -10.61
CA GLY A 50 -13.33 -15.51 -11.17
C GLY A 50 -12.11 -16.23 -11.76
N VAL A 51 -10.91 -15.90 -11.28
CA VAL A 51 -9.63 -16.36 -11.82
C VAL A 51 -8.97 -17.38 -10.89
N ASP A 52 -8.15 -18.28 -11.44
CA ASP A 52 -7.36 -19.23 -10.65
C ASP A 52 -6.02 -18.60 -10.21
N PRO A 53 -5.82 -18.31 -8.91
CA PRO A 53 -4.58 -17.72 -8.43
C PRO A 53 -3.36 -18.64 -8.54
N LYS A 54 -3.55 -19.93 -8.83
CA LYS A 54 -2.45 -20.88 -9.07
C LYS A 54 -1.87 -20.76 -10.48
N GLN A 55 -2.64 -20.24 -11.44
CA GLN A 55 -2.21 -20.05 -12.81
C GLN A 55 -1.53 -18.68 -12.96
N SER A 56 -0.29 -18.67 -13.46
CA SER A 56 0.56 -17.46 -13.48
C SER A 56 0.10 -16.41 -14.49
N ASP A 57 -0.55 -16.84 -15.57
CA ASP A 57 -1.17 -16.03 -16.61
C ASP A 57 -2.47 -15.35 -16.15
N GLN A 58 -3.16 -15.93 -15.17
CA GLN A 58 -4.39 -15.36 -14.57
C GLN A 58 -4.12 -14.46 -13.36
N MET A 59 -2.85 -14.22 -13.02
CA MET A 59 -2.47 -13.46 -11.84
C MET A 59 -2.71 -11.96 -12.04
N VAL A 60 -3.69 -11.41 -11.32
CA VAL A 60 -3.98 -9.98 -11.34
C VAL A 60 -3.07 -9.24 -10.36
N ARG A 61 -2.28 -8.30 -10.87
CA ARG A 61 -1.48 -7.37 -10.08
C ARG A 61 -1.40 -6.03 -10.80
N GLY A 62 -1.65 -4.95 -10.08
CA GLY A 62 -1.62 -3.62 -10.66
C GLY A 62 -1.43 -2.53 -9.63
N THR A 63 -1.32 -1.31 -10.14
CA THR A 63 -1.31 -0.08 -9.37
C THR A 63 -2.41 0.83 -9.89
N CYS A 64 -3.06 1.57 -9.00
CA CYS A 64 -4.10 2.52 -9.37
C CYS A 64 -3.87 3.83 -8.60
N PRO A 65 -3.75 4.98 -9.29
CA PRO A 65 -3.70 6.28 -8.62
C PRO A 65 -5.09 6.63 -8.08
N LEU A 66 -5.15 7.04 -6.80
CA LEU A 66 -6.38 7.57 -6.22
C LEU A 66 -6.44 9.09 -6.45
N PRO A 67 -7.47 9.63 -7.13
CA PRO A 67 -7.54 11.06 -7.47
C PRO A 67 -7.65 11.97 -6.25
N HIS A 68 -8.09 11.44 -5.11
CA HIS A 68 -8.22 12.17 -3.84
C HIS A 68 -7.26 11.65 -2.75
N GLY A 69 -6.31 10.79 -3.13
CA GLY A 69 -5.39 10.14 -2.20
C GLY A 69 -6.03 9.11 -1.29
N SER A 70 -5.19 8.50 -0.45
CA SER A 70 -5.59 7.48 0.53
C SER A 70 -6.02 8.07 1.88
N GLY A 71 -5.88 9.39 2.06
CA GLY A 71 -6.08 10.07 3.34
C GLY A 71 -5.03 9.75 4.41
N LYS A 72 -4.07 8.85 4.12
CA LYS A 72 -2.97 8.49 5.03
C LYS A 72 -1.73 9.28 4.66
N GLN A 73 -1.03 9.79 5.68
CA GLN A 73 0.34 10.29 5.50
C GLN A 73 1.26 9.08 5.27
N VAL A 74 1.74 8.94 4.05
CA VAL A 74 2.68 7.88 3.64
C VAL A 74 4.09 8.42 3.77
N ARG A 75 4.92 7.73 4.57
CA ARG A 75 6.34 8.08 4.73
C ARG A 75 7.16 7.37 3.66
N VAL A 76 7.86 8.16 2.85
CA VAL A 76 8.58 7.66 1.68
C VAL A 76 10.09 7.68 1.95
N LEU A 77 10.72 6.54 1.74
CA LEU A 77 12.17 6.40 1.76
C LEU A 77 12.70 6.23 0.33
N VAL A 78 13.74 6.96 -0.03
CA VAL A 78 14.35 6.90 -1.37
C VAL A 78 15.82 6.49 -1.28
N PHE A 79 16.16 5.40 -1.96
CA PHE A 79 17.52 4.94 -2.20
C PHE A 79 18.05 5.51 -3.50
N ALA A 80 18.80 6.61 -3.41
CA ALA A 80 19.37 7.30 -4.55
C ALA A 80 20.65 8.06 -4.16
N GLU A 81 21.50 8.33 -5.13
CA GLU A 81 22.68 9.19 -5.01
C GLU A 81 22.60 10.33 -6.05
N GLY A 82 23.38 11.40 -5.83
CA GLY A 82 23.50 12.50 -6.79
C GLY A 82 22.20 13.28 -7.02
N GLU A 83 21.91 13.59 -8.29
CA GLU A 83 20.76 14.42 -8.68
C GLU A 83 19.41 13.79 -8.33
N ALA A 84 19.29 12.46 -8.47
CA ALA A 84 18.08 11.73 -8.11
C ALA A 84 17.77 11.82 -6.60
N ALA A 85 18.80 11.93 -5.75
CA ALA A 85 18.61 12.18 -4.33
C ALA A 85 18.12 13.61 -4.06
N ARG A 86 18.64 14.61 -4.76
CA ARG A 86 18.17 16.00 -4.64
C ARG A 86 16.71 16.13 -5.08
N ALA A 87 16.37 15.56 -6.24
CA ALA A 87 15.01 15.57 -6.78
C ALA A 87 14.00 14.89 -5.84
N ALA A 88 14.38 13.78 -5.19
CA ALA A 88 13.54 13.12 -4.20
C ALA A 88 13.29 13.96 -2.95
N LYS A 89 14.32 14.68 -2.46
CA LYS A 89 14.19 15.60 -1.32
C LYS A 89 13.27 16.77 -1.65
N GLU A 90 13.43 17.35 -2.84
CA GLU A 90 12.59 18.46 -3.33
C GLU A 90 11.13 18.02 -3.53
N ALA A 91 10.90 16.78 -3.97
CA ALA A 91 9.56 16.18 -4.05
C ALA A 91 8.94 15.84 -2.68
N GLY A 92 9.69 16.05 -1.59
CA GLY A 92 9.22 15.93 -0.22
C GLY A 92 9.37 14.56 0.40
N ALA A 93 10.27 13.69 -0.06
CA ALA A 93 10.56 12.42 0.61
C ALA A 93 11.13 12.64 2.02
N GLU A 94 10.64 11.87 3.02
CA GLU A 94 11.06 11.98 4.41
C GLU A 94 12.51 11.51 4.63
N PHE A 95 12.90 10.44 3.92
CA PHE A 95 14.23 9.85 4.06
C PHE A 95 14.86 9.67 2.68
N VAL A 96 16.04 10.25 2.46
CA VAL A 96 16.78 10.11 1.20
C VAL A 96 18.25 9.89 1.50
N GLY A 97 18.82 8.84 0.94
CA GLY A 97 20.20 8.43 1.17
C GLY A 97 20.53 7.14 0.43
N MET A 98 21.73 6.59 0.68
CA MET A 98 22.18 5.37 0.03
C MET A 98 22.86 4.45 1.03
N LYS A 99 24.19 4.51 1.17
CA LYS A 99 24.96 3.58 2.01
C LYS A 99 24.61 3.68 3.50
N ASP A 100 24.40 4.90 3.98
CA ASP A 100 24.02 5.21 5.36
C ASP A 100 22.61 4.69 5.71
N LEU A 101 21.64 4.90 4.83
CA LEU A 101 20.28 4.38 5.02
C LEU A 101 20.22 2.87 4.88
N ILE A 102 21.04 2.27 4.00
CA ILE A 102 21.11 0.82 3.85
C ILE A 102 21.61 0.18 5.15
N GLN A 103 22.68 0.72 5.75
CA GLN A 103 23.18 0.23 7.02
C GLN A 103 22.12 0.39 8.13
N LYS A 104 21.48 1.55 8.24
CA LYS A 104 20.38 1.76 9.21
C LYS A 104 19.23 0.78 9.01
N CYS A 105 18.83 0.52 7.76
CA CYS A 105 17.78 -0.46 7.46
C CYS A 105 18.20 -1.88 7.84
N GLN A 106 19.49 -2.22 7.69
CA GLN A 106 20.05 -3.50 8.12
C GLN A 106 20.06 -3.64 9.64
N GLU A 107 20.30 -2.54 10.37
CA GLU A 107 20.21 -2.45 11.83
C GLU A 107 18.76 -2.45 12.35
N GLY A 108 17.76 -2.40 11.46
CA GLY A 108 16.34 -2.55 11.79
C GLY A 108 15.52 -1.27 11.65
N PHE A 109 16.07 -0.18 11.10
CA PHE A 109 15.31 1.03 10.81
C PHE A 109 14.23 0.77 9.75
N GLN A 110 12.97 0.95 10.14
CA GLN A 110 11.82 0.58 9.30
C GLN A 110 10.65 1.58 9.49
N ASP A 111 10.96 2.84 9.79
CA ASP A 111 9.96 3.86 10.07
C ASP A 111 9.45 4.55 8.79
N PHE A 112 9.17 3.75 7.76
CA PHE A 112 8.69 4.20 6.45
C PHE A 112 7.70 3.18 5.89
N ASP A 113 6.82 3.64 5.00
CA ASP A 113 5.72 2.85 4.44
C ASP A 113 6.03 2.38 3.01
N VAL A 114 6.78 3.17 2.24
CA VAL A 114 7.15 2.86 0.86
C VAL A 114 8.62 3.18 0.62
N ALA A 115 9.35 2.25 0.01
CA ALA A 115 10.69 2.49 -0.49
C ALA A 115 10.70 2.65 -2.02
N ILE A 116 11.42 3.66 -2.49
CA ILE A 116 11.70 3.93 -3.90
C ILE A 116 13.21 3.79 -4.10
N ALA A 117 13.65 3.25 -5.24
CA ALA A 117 15.08 3.13 -5.54
C ALA A 117 15.36 3.46 -7.00
N THR A 118 16.55 3.97 -7.27
CA THR A 118 17.06 4.03 -8.65
C THR A 118 17.52 2.64 -9.11
N PRO A 119 17.50 2.34 -10.42
CA PRO A 119 18.05 1.10 -10.97
C PRO A 119 19.51 0.84 -10.55
N ALA A 120 20.33 1.90 -10.46
CA ALA A 120 21.71 1.81 -9.98
C ALA A 120 21.78 1.41 -8.50
N ALA A 121 20.87 1.94 -7.67
CA ALA A 121 20.83 1.63 -6.24
C ALA A 121 20.35 0.20 -5.92
N MET A 122 19.67 -0.47 -6.86
CA MET A 122 19.11 -1.81 -6.63
C MET A 122 20.17 -2.88 -6.38
N SER A 123 21.41 -2.71 -6.84
CA SER A 123 22.50 -3.66 -6.56
C SER A 123 22.76 -3.79 -5.05
N GLU A 124 22.76 -2.67 -4.34
CA GLU A 124 22.97 -2.58 -2.90
C GLU A 124 21.68 -2.87 -2.12
N VAL A 125 20.53 -2.34 -2.55
CA VAL A 125 19.23 -2.56 -1.88
C VAL A 125 18.82 -4.05 -1.86
N ARG A 126 19.25 -4.84 -2.85
CA ARG A 126 19.01 -6.31 -2.86
C ARG A 126 19.60 -7.02 -1.64
N LYS A 127 20.67 -6.50 -1.03
CA LYS A 127 21.25 -7.06 0.21
C LYS A 127 20.27 -7.00 1.39
N LEU A 128 19.36 -6.01 1.37
CA LEU A 128 18.29 -5.84 2.37
C LEU A 128 17.09 -6.76 2.14
N GLY A 129 17.11 -7.65 1.14
CA GLY A 129 15.98 -8.51 0.80
C GLY A 129 15.48 -9.37 1.96
N LYS A 130 16.37 -9.77 2.89
CA LYS A 130 15.97 -10.51 4.11
C LYS A 130 15.14 -9.67 5.09
N VAL A 131 15.36 -8.35 5.12
CA VAL A 131 14.69 -7.42 6.04
C VAL A 131 13.44 -6.83 5.39
N LEU A 132 13.57 -6.30 4.17
CA LEU A 132 12.48 -5.60 3.48
C LEU A 132 11.52 -6.54 2.75
N GLY A 133 11.98 -7.73 2.35
CA GLY A 133 11.20 -8.70 1.57
C GLY A 133 9.96 -9.23 2.31
N PRO A 134 10.08 -9.79 3.54
CA PRO A 134 8.94 -10.32 4.28
C PRO A 134 7.84 -9.29 4.58
N ARG A 135 8.21 -8.00 4.63
CA ARG A 135 7.30 -6.89 4.91
C ARG A 135 6.72 -6.23 3.65
N GLY A 136 7.15 -6.66 2.45
CA GLY A 136 6.67 -6.08 1.20
C GLY A 136 7.17 -4.66 0.93
N LEU A 137 8.18 -4.18 1.67
CA LEU A 137 8.75 -2.84 1.53
C LEU A 137 9.83 -2.77 0.43
N MET A 138 10.11 -3.89 -0.25
CA MET A 138 11.16 -3.97 -1.24
C MET A 138 10.75 -3.29 -2.56
N PRO A 139 11.55 -2.33 -3.08
CA PRO A 139 11.26 -1.68 -4.36
C PRO A 139 11.17 -2.67 -5.51
N ASN A 140 10.20 -2.46 -6.42
CA ASN A 140 9.93 -3.34 -7.53
C ASN A 140 9.66 -2.55 -8.82
N ARG A 141 10.28 -2.97 -9.93
CA ARG A 141 10.02 -2.40 -11.27
C ARG A 141 8.56 -2.54 -11.68
N ARG A 142 7.89 -3.65 -11.29
CA ARG A 142 6.48 -3.90 -11.63
C ARG A 142 5.51 -2.93 -10.97
N THR A 143 5.88 -2.37 -9.82
CA THR A 143 5.04 -1.41 -9.10
C THR A 143 5.45 0.04 -9.36
N GLY A 144 6.46 0.26 -10.22
CA GLY A 144 6.96 1.59 -10.55
C GLY A 144 7.72 2.26 -9.39
N THR A 145 8.17 1.50 -8.38
CA THR A 145 9.03 2.04 -7.30
C THR A 145 10.52 1.93 -7.61
N VAL A 146 10.87 1.38 -8.78
CA VAL A 146 12.23 1.41 -9.33
C VAL A 146 12.22 2.26 -10.59
N THR A 147 12.75 3.48 -10.50
CA THR A 147 12.75 4.46 -11.59
C THR A 147 13.92 5.44 -11.44
N ASP A 148 14.36 6.03 -12.55
CA ASP A 148 15.34 7.12 -12.56
C ASP A 148 14.69 8.45 -12.15
N ASP A 149 13.39 8.63 -12.44
CA ASP A 149 12.59 9.80 -12.03
C ASP A 149 12.04 9.63 -10.61
N THR A 150 12.90 9.89 -9.63
CA THR A 150 12.55 9.76 -8.21
C THR A 150 11.52 10.80 -7.75
N ALA A 151 11.53 12.01 -8.32
CA ALA A 151 10.60 13.07 -7.95
C ALA A 151 9.15 12.68 -8.28
N LYS A 152 8.91 12.22 -9.51
CA LYS A 152 7.58 11.78 -9.92
C LYS A 152 7.10 10.58 -9.11
N ALA A 153 7.97 9.61 -8.83
CA ALA A 153 7.60 8.46 -8.03
C ALA A 153 7.21 8.83 -6.59
N VAL A 154 7.93 9.78 -5.97
CA VAL A 154 7.59 10.30 -4.63
C VAL A 154 6.22 10.98 -4.66
N GLN A 155 5.96 11.83 -5.66
CA GLN A 155 4.68 12.52 -5.80
C GLN A 155 3.51 11.55 -6.00
N GLU A 156 3.66 10.54 -6.87
CA GLU A 156 2.62 9.54 -7.10
C GLU A 156 2.30 8.70 -5.86
N VAL A 157 3.34 8.32 -5.09
CA VAL A 157 3.16 7.57 -3.86
C VAL A 157 2.45 8.43 -2.81
N LYS A 158 2.86 9.69 -2.67
CA LYS A 158 2.20 10.65 -1.76
C LYS A 158 0.79 11.02 -2.19
N ALA A 159 0.51 11.00 -3.48
CA ALA A 159 -0.83 11.16 -4.03
C ALA A 159 -1.74 9.94 -3.80
N GLY A 160 -1.27 8.89 -3.11
CA GLY A 160 -2.10 7.77 -2.67
C GLY A 160 -2.27 6.68 -3.72
N ARG A 161 -1.22 6.40 -4.51
CA ARG A 161 -1.17 5.22 -5.38
C ARG A 161 -1.38 3.95 -4.55
N VAL A 162 -2.39 3.15 -4.92
CA VAL A 162 -2.68 1.87 -4.28
C VAL A 162 -2.16 0.73 -5.14
N GLU A 163 -1.44 -0.18 -4.50
CA GLU A 163 -1.02 -1.45 -5.12
C GLU A 163 -2.01 -2.55 -4.73
N PHE A 164 -2.45 -3.35 -5.69
CA PHE A 164 -3.30 -4.51 -5.44
C PHE A 164 -2.72 -5.76 -6.10
N LYS A 165 -2.92 -6.89 -5.44
CA LYS A 165 -2.47 -8.20 -5.89
C LYS A 165 -3.49 -9.25 -5.47
N LEU A 166 -3.79 -10.15 -6.39
CA LEU A 166 -4.63 -11.32 -6.14
C LEU A 166 -4.09 -12.18 -4.98
N ASP A 167 -4.98 -12.54 -4.06
CA ASP A 167 -4.69 -13.48 -2.98
C ASP A 167 -4.85 -14.95 -3.42
N LYS A 168 -4.52 -15.89 -2.53
CA LYS A 168 -4.64 -17.33 -2.81
C LYS A 168 -6.09 -17.82 -2.92
N ASN A 169 -7.07 -17.00 -2.52
CA ASN A 169 -8.49 -17.31 -2.52
C ASN A 169 -9.21 -16.72 -3.74
N GLY A 170 -8.50 -16.01 -4.62
CA GLY A 170 -9.08 -15.34 -5.78
C GLY A 170 -9.73 -13.99 -5.45
N ASN A 171 -9.26 -13.27 -4.43
CA ASN A 171 -9.68 -11.90 -4.11
C ASN A 171 -8.61 -10.85 -4.44
#